data_AF-B8KWK5-F1
#
_entry.id   AF-B8KWK5-F1
#
_cell.length_a   1.000
_cell.length_b   1.000
_cell.length_c   1.000
_cell.angle_alpha   90.00
_cell.angle_beta   90.00
_cell.angle_gamma   90.00
#
_symmetry.space_group_name_H-M   'P 1'
#
loop_
_entity.id
_entity.type
_entity.pdbx_description
1 polymer ?
#
loop_
_entity_poly.entity_id
_entity_poly.type
_entity_poly.pdbx_seq_one_letter_code
_entity_poly.pdbx_strand_id
1 'polypeptide(L)'
;MTADPCKFIWIVGSPRSGTTFLTRLIGDNCDLTYDEPGDIPHLQRGKVGKWHFPPAKTICFKWCENYRVADPIVRKFPNSYFIHITREPQNNVYSIAFPKESAFPPRQFPELGDAIEERMIRAIRMWFGYDQGCRQLRKQLGSRYLEVPYEQLPDYYGAIETFTGIKLTKRPEFSNQNLPQGALEELTPYWQKTPFAKRYADSLVPSESDPETSVTANDNTEKMAISAPTLAPPPMTTPGEKPSFEPFAGNGLRSPTTTTALNSALWTDHPDAKAMIKHGLEAGSISWDEAENLRFFCDQGYLVIPDALPDDLTESILNEILTAWSNPTGETYASFWEGSQKRHLPSQSDYATRHEAKLLDIHMVSESVRAAIFHEQIRRYLTLILQDEPLAFQSLSFEKGSEQGMHSDIAFVKVDEPRNFVASWIALEDVHPGTGELEYYPGSHKIPDHVFDNGSVWQDAKPTGYERLVRSLFAKRSDRYQRLLPKTHYTRIVHKLAKENGLLSQRFLPRKGDALIWSSGLYHGGSKIENPQSTRRSLVTHYCPQRCTPPYLKEKAGKQSTNHGGHVCGQYTKTIL
;
A
#
# COMPACT_ATOMS: atom_id res chain seq x y z
N MET A 1 -26.93 -20.63 -28.86
CA MET A 1 -25.61 -20.07 -29.21
C MET A 1 -25.12 -19.32 -27.99
N THR A 2 -24.13 -19.84 -27.26
CA THR A 2 -23.49 -19.09 -26.16
C THR A 2 -22.72 -17.94 -26.79
N ALA A 3 -23.15 -16.70 -26.56
CA ALA A 3 -22.43 -15.53 -27.04
C ALA A 3 -21.00 -15.56 -26.46
N ASP A 4 -20.00 -15.31 -27.29
CA ASP A 4 -18.62 -15.24 -26.83
C ASP A 4 -18.49 -14.24 -25.68
N PRO A 5 -17.77 -14.59 -24.60
CA PRO A 5 -17.65 -13.72 -23.45
C PRO A 5 -16.90 -12.43 -23.81
N CYS A 6 -17.51 -11.29 -23.49
CA CYS A 6 -16.99 -9.94 -23.76
C CYS A 6 -15.52 -9.79 -23.35
N LYS A 7 -14.70 -9.23 -24.24
CA LYS A 7 -13.28 -8.93 -24.00
C LYS A 7 -13.13 -7.49 -23.52
N PHE A 8 -12.35 -7.31 -22.46
CA PHE A 8 -12.10 -6.01 -21.84
C PHE A 8 -10.63 -5.64 -22.05
N ILE A 9 -10.38 -4.44 -22.55
CA ILE A 9 -9.04 -3.92 -22.80
C ILE A 9 -8.85 -2.67 -21.94
N TRP A 10 -7.85 -2.71 -21.08
CA TRP A 10 -7.58 -1.68 -20.08
C TRP A 10 -6.25 -0.99 -20.42
N ILE A 11 -6.32 0.26 -20.85
CA ILE A 11 -5.13 1.05 -21.18
C ILE A 11 -4.66 1.76 -19.91
N VAL A 12 -3.53 1.30 -19.35
CA VAL A 12 -2.95 1.80 -18.11
C VAL A 12 -1.65 2.55 -18.38
N GLY A 13 -1.26 3.43 -17.46
CA GLY A 13 -0.03 4.21 -17.55
C GLY A 13 -0.16 5.48 -16.75
N SER A 14 0.95 6.17 -16.50
CA SER A 14 0.92 7.42 -15.75
C SER A 14 0.07 8.49 -16.44
N PRO A 15 -0.35 9.55 -15.73
CA PRO A 15 -0.92 10.71 -16.38
C PRO A 15 -0.04 11.19 -17.53
N ARG A 16 -0.66 11.60 -18.65
CA ARG A 16 0.02 12.13 -19.85
C ARG A 16 0.99 11.16 -20.55
N SER A 17 0.90 9.86 -20.26
CA SER A 17 1.68 8.81 -20.94
C SER A 17 1.19 8.45 -22.36
N GLY A 18 0.10 9.07 -22.85
CA GLY A 18 -0.50 8.75 -24.16
C GLY A 18 -1.65 7.74 -24.08
N THR A 19 -2.10 7.38 -22.88
CA THR A 19 -3.27 6.49 -22.65
C THR A 19 -4.51 6.93 -23.43
N THR A 20 -4.81 8.23 -23.52
CA THR A 20 -5.95 8.74 -24.31
C THR A 20 -5.83 8.37 -25.79
N PHE A 21 -4.65 8.57 -26.37
CA PHE A 21 -4.43 8.27 -27.79
C PHE A 21 -4.60 6.78 -28.05
N LEU A 22 -3.96 5.94 -27.23
CA LEU A 22 -4.02 4.50 -27.41
C LEU A 22 -5.42 3.93 -27.14
N THR A 23 -6.14 4.49 -26.17
CA THR A 23 -7.55 4.15 -25.92
C THR A 23 -8.40 4.44 -27.15
N ARG A 24 -8.20 5.60 -27.81
CA ARG A 24 -8.91 5.93 -29.04
C ARG A 24 -8.52 5.01 -30.20
N LEU A 25 -7.22 4.77 -30.39
CA LEU A 25 -6.69 3.91 -31.45
C LEU A 25 -7.30 2.50 -31.42
N ILE A 26 -7.40 1.90 -30.23
CA ILE A 26 -7.98 0.58 -30.02
C ILE A 26 -9.52 0.67 -29.97
N GLY A 27 -10.03 1.67 -29.27
CA GLY A 27 -11.44 1.87 -28.98
C GLY A 27 -12.30 2.18 -30.20
N ASP A 28 -11.74 2.84 -31.22
CA ASP A 28 -12.40 3.06 -32.53
C ASP A 28 -12.77 1.73 -33.23
N ASN A 29 -12.15 0.62 -32.82
CA ASN A 29 -12.42 -0.73 -33.32
C ASN A 29 -13.06 -1.65 -32.24
N CYS A 30 -13.55 -1.08 -31.14
CA CYS A 30 -14.30 -1.78 -30.09
C CYS A 30 -15.81 -1.47 -30.17
N ASP A 31 -16.66 -2.35 -29.64
CA ASP A 31 -18.11 -2.07 -29.58
C ASP A 31 -18.43 -0.91 -28.64
N LEU A 32 -17.69 -0.83 -27.52
CA LEU A 32 -17.82 0.25 -26.53
C LEU A 32 -16.44 0.74 -26.11
N THR A 33 -16.35 2.05 -25.88
CA THR A 33 -15.15 2.69 -25.33
C THR A 33 -15.55 3.61 -24.20
N TYR A 34 -14.83 3.52 -23.10
CA TYR A 34 -15.06 4.29 -21.89
C TYR A 34 -13.79 5.03 -21.47
N ASP A 35 -13.98 6.26 -21.01
CA ASP A 35 -12.98 6.96 -20.21
C ASP A 35 -12.92 6.38 -18.78
N GLU A 36 -12.17 7.02 -17.89
CA GLU A 36 -11.91 6.47 -16.56
C GLU A 36 -13.20 6.15 -15.77
N PRO A 37 -13.27 5.02 -15.04
CA PRO A 37 -14.48 4.61 -14.33
C PRO A 37 -15.05 5.67 -13.37
N GLY A 38 -14.21 6.56 -12.83
CA GLY A 38 -14.63 7.66 -11.95
C GLY A 38 -15.42 8.77 -12.64
N ASP A 39 -15.29 8.91 -13.95
CA ASP A 39 -15.96 9.95 -14.74
C ASP A 39 -17.33 9.45 -15.26
N ILE A 40 -17.68 8.19 -14.98
CA ILE A 40 -18.90 7.53 -15.43
C ILE A 40 -19.79 7.23 -14.20
N PRO A 41 -20.99 7.85 -14.09
CA PRO A 41 -21.82 7.78 -12.88
C PRO A 41 -22.11 6.37 -12.34
N HIS A 42 -22.16 5.36 -13.22
CA HIS A 42 -22.44 3.96 -12.88
C HIS A 42 -21.19 3.08 -12.66
N LEU A 43 -19.98 3.60 -12.89
CA LEU A 43 -18.71 2.85 -12.76
C LEU A 43 -17.84 3.35 -11.60
N GLN A 44 -18.46 3.63 -10.44
CA GLN A 44 -17.80 4.17 -9.25
C GLN A 44 -16.43 3.51 -8.94
N ARG A 45 -15.38 4.34 -8.80
CA ARG A 45 -14.01 3.90 -8.45
C ARG A 45 -14.03 2.96 -7.23
N GLY A 46 -13.29 1.86 -7.32
CA GLY A 46 -13.19 0.85 -6.25
C GLY A 46 -14.41 -0.06 -6.06
N LYS A 47 -15.52 0.15 -6.77
CA LYS A 47 -16.74 -0.67 -6.65
C LYS A 47 -16.96 -1.57 -7.86
N VAL A 48 -15.92 -2.28 -8.29
CA VAL A 48 -15.94 -3.17 -9.46
C VAL A 48 -17.11 -4.16 -9.42
N GLY A 49 -17.46 -4.67 -8.23
CA GLY A 49 -18.61 -5.54 -8.00
C GLY A 49 -19.96 -4.97 -8.48
N LYS A 50 -20.10 -3.65 -8.60
CA LYS A 50 -21.34 -2.98 -9.05
C LYS A 50 -21.36 -2.60 -10.54
N TRP A 51 -20.24 -2.75 -11.25
CA TRP A 51 -20.15 -2.36 -12.66
C TRP A 51 -20.97 -3.28 -13.56
N HIS A 52 -21.74 -2.70 -14.47
CA HIS A 52 -22.52 -3.43 -15.47
C HIS A 52 -22.39 -2.70 -16.80
N PHE A 53 -22.29 -3.46 -17.89
CA PHE A 53 -22.11 -2.93 -19.22
C PHE A 53 -23.24 -3.43 -20.13
N PRO A 54 -23.65 -2.62 -21.13
CA PRO A 54 -24.51 -3.11 -22.21
C PRO A 54 -23.88 -4.33 -22.90
N PRO A 55 -24.68 -5.18 -23.59
CA PRO A 55 -24.15 -6.28 -24.37
C PRO A 55 -23.14 -5.79 -25.42
N ALA A 56 -21.91 -6.31 -25.34
CA ALA A 56 -20.80 -6.00 -26.23
C ALA A 56 -19.87 -7.22 -26.32
N LYS A 57 -19.13 -7.34 -27.43
CA LYS A 57 -18.05 -8.32 -27.62
C LYS A 57 -16.71 -7.75 -27.19
N THR A 58 -16.47 -6.45 -27.40
CA THR A 58 -15.23 -5.77 -27.03
C THR A 58 -15.50 -4.43 -26.36
N ILE A 59 -14.81 -4.19 -25.24
CA ILE A 59 -14.86 -2.92 -24.52
C ILE A 59 -13.45 -2.42 -24.22
N CYS A 60 -13.15 -1.19 -24.62
CA CYS A 60 -11.89 -0.51 -24.32
C CYS A 60 -12.08 0.52 -23.19
N PHE A 61 -11.13 0.58 -22.26
CA PHE A 61 -11.13 1.51 -21.14
C PHE A 61 -9.82 2.28 -21.11
N LYS A 62 -9.93 3.60 -20.97
CA LYS A 62 -8.82 4.40 -20.44
C LYS A 62 -8.77 4.23 -18.93
N TRP A 63 -7.64 3.77 -18.39
CA TRP A 63 -7.53 3.46 -16.98
C TRP A 63 -6.17 3.83 -16.38
N CYS A 64 -5.94 5.13 -16.15
CA CYS A 64 -4.61 5.64 -15.83
C CYS A 64 -4.18 5.46 -14.35
N GLU A 65 -5.08 5.20 -13.39
CA GLU A 65 -4.80 5.64 -12.01
C GLU A 65 -4.98 4.61 -10.89
N ASN A 66 -5.42 3.37 -11.15
CA ASN A 66 -5.70 2.45 -10.03
C ASN A 66 -5.31 1.00 -10.29
N TYR A 67 -4.03 0.76 -10.59
CA TYR A 67 -3.45 -0.58 -10.70
C TYR A 67 -3.85 -1.51 -9.52
N ARG A 68 -4.07 -0.93 -8.32
CA ARG A 68 -4.44 -1.67 -7.10
C ARG A 68 -5.81 -2.36 -7.14
N VAL A 69 -6.65 -2.16 -8.16
CA VAL A 69 -7.93 -2.90 -8.32
C VAL A 69 -7.98 -3.82 -9.55
N ALA A 70 -6.83 -4.14 -10.15
CA ALA A 70 -6.75 -5.06 -11.29
C ALA A 70 -7.27 -6.47 -10.94
N ASP A 71 -6.97 -6.98 -9.74
CA ASP A 71 -7.47 -8.27 -9.25
C ASP A 71 -9.01 -8.33 -9.22
N PRO A 72 -9.71 -7.39 -8.55
CA PRO A 72 -11.16 -7.25 -8.66
C PRO A 72 -11.71 -7.27 -10.08
N ILE A 73 -11.04 -6.57 -11.00
CA ILE A 73 -11.45 -6.48 -12.41
C ILE A 73 -11.33 -7.85 -13.08
N VAL A 74 -10.17 -8.50 -13.00
CA VAL A 74 -9.95 -9.82 -13.62
C VAL A 74 -10.89 -10.87 -13.04
N ARG A 75 -11.15 -10.84 -11.72
CA ARG A 75 -12.10 -11.76 -11.09
C ARG A 75 -13.52 -11.60 -11.62
N LYS A 76 -13.98 -10.36 -11.82
CA LYS A 76 -15.34 -10.09 -12.32
C LYS A 76 -15.45 -10.22 -13.83
N PHE A 77 -14.40 -9.84 -14.55
CA PHE A 77 -14.29 -9.82 -16.00
C PHE A 77 -13.06 -10.65 -16.41
N PRO A 78 -13.16 -11.99 -16.44
CA PRO A 78 -12.03 -12.89 -16.69
C PRO A 78 -11.35 -12.74 -18.04
N ASN A 79 -11.98 -12.03 -18.98
CA ASN A 79 -11.41 -11.70 -20.29
C ASN A 79 -10.86 -10.27 -20.34
N SER A 80 -10.27 -9.82 -19.22
CA SER A 80 -9.58 -8.55 -19.11
C SER A 80 -8.11 -8.67 -19.49
N TYR A 81 -7.66 -7.72 -20.31
CA TYR A 81 -6.30 -7.56 -20.81
C TYR A 81 -5.83 -6.14 -20.58
N PHE A 82 -4.60 -5.97 -20.13
CA PHE A 82 -4.06 -4.69 -19.71
C PHE A 82 -2.91 -4.32 -20.63
N ILE A 83 -2.96 -3.11 -21.18
CA ILE A 83 -1.87 -2.54 -21.98
C ILE A 83 -1.30 -1.38 -21.21
N HIS A 84 -0.08 -1.54 -20.70
CA HIS A 84 0.66 -0.47 -20.06
C HIS A 84 1.41 0.34 -21.11
N ILE A 85 1.01 1.59 -21.26
CA ILE A 85 1.72 2.54 -22.10
C ILE A 85 2.85 3.16 -21.28
N THR A 86 4.08 2.84 -21.65
CA THR A 86 5.27 3.43 -21.04
C THR A 86 5.75 4.59 -21.89
N ARG A 87 6.37 5.57 -21.24
CA ARG A 87 7.02 6.67 -21.92
C ARG A 87 8.42 6.85 -21.37
N GLU A 88 9.27 7.44 -22.20
CA GLU A 88 10.51 8.00 -21.71
C GLU A 88 10.21 9.00 -20.57
N PRO A 89 10.93 8.90 -19.43
CA PRO A 89 10.66 9.69 -18.23
C PRO A 89 10.55 11.18 -18.52
N GLN A 90 11.45 11.66 -19.37
CA GLN A 90 11.64 13.07 -19.66
C GLN A 90 10.44 13.65 -20.40
N ASN A 91 9.97 12.95 -21.45
CA ASN A 91 8.81 13.35 -22.23
C ASN A 91 7.53 13.35 -21.37
N ASN A 92 7.40 12.34 -20.52
CA ASN A 92 6.21 12.13 -19.71
C ASN A 92 6.12 13.13 -18.56
N VAL A 93 7.18 13.22 -17.75
CA VAL A 93 7.26 14.16 -16.62
C VAL A 93 7.10 15.59 -17.11
N TYR A 94 7.76 15.98 -18.20
CA TYR A 94 7.58 17.31 -18.77
C TYR A 94 6.13 17.53 -19.21
N SER A 95 5.49 16.54 -19.84
CA SER A 95 4.07 16.64 -20.23
C SER A 95 3.12 16.73 -19.04
N ILE A 96 3.47 16.16 -17.88
CA ILE A 96 2.74 16.27 -16.62
C ILE A 96 2.93 17.67 -16.02
N ALA A 97 4.17 18.14 -15.95
CA ALA A 97 4.51 19.45 -15.41
C ALA A 97 3.95 20.59 -16.27
N PHE A 98 4.15 20.53 -17.59
CA PHE A 98 3.82 21.58 -18.54
C PHE A 98 2.88 21.05 -19.63
N PRO A 99 1.60 20.78 -19.29
CA PRO A 99 0.65 20.27 -20.25
C PRO A 99 0.39 21.33 -21.34
N LYS A 100 0.48 20.93 -22.61
CA LYS A 100 0.09 21.79 -23.74
C LYS A 100 -1.39 22.15 -23.67
N GLU A 101 -1.75 23.33 -24.16
CA GLU A 101 -3.16 23.72 -24.34
C GLU A 101 -3.93 22.74 -25.23
N SER A 102 -3.27 22.14 -26.22
CA SER A 102 -3.85 21.14 -27.13
C SER A 102 -3.95 19.73 -26.53
N ALA A 103 -3.45 19.51 -25.31
CA ALA A 103 -3.38 18.18 -24.72
C ALA A 103 -4.78 17.70 -24.28
N PHE A 104 -5.22 16.53 -24.78
CA PHE A 104 -6.55 16.00 -24.55
C PHE A 104 -6.56 14.75 -23.63
N PRO A 105 -7.36 14.69 -22.55
CA PRO A 105 -8.18 15.79 -22.03
C PRO A 105 -7.30 16.91 -21.44
N PRO A 106 -7.81 18.14 -21.30
CA PRO A 106 -7.09 19.30 -20.78
C PRO A 106 -6.92 19.24 -19.25
N ARG A 107 -6.50 18.08 -18.70
CA ARG A 107 -6.17 17.92 -17.28
C ARG A 107 -4.91 18.72 -16.96
N GLN A 108 -5.07 19.99 -16.63
CA GLN A 108 -4.06 20.71 -15.88
C GLN A 108 -4.04 20.15 -14.46
N PHE A 109 -2.88 20.17 -13.83
CA PHE A 109 -2.72 19.83 -12.43
C PHE A 109 -2.32 21.10 -11.67
N PRO A 110 -3.27 22.01 -11.37
CA PRO A 110 -2.98 23.25 -10.62
C PRO A 110 -2.24 22.97 -9.30
N GLU A 111 -2.50 21.81 -8.70
CA GLU A 111 -1.82 21.31 -7.51
C GLU A 111 -0.30 21.12 -7.63
N LEU A 112 0.27 21.11 -8.83
CA LEU A 112 1.72 20.99 -9.00
C LEU A 112 2.45 22.27 -8.60
N GLY A 113 1.71 23.38 -8.43
CA GLY A 113 2.27 24.69 -8.12
C GLY A 113 2.74 25.43 -9.38
N ASP A 114 3.00 26.72 -9.21
CA ASP A 114 3.37 27.63 -10.32
C ASP A 114 4.88 27.72 -10.52
N ALA A 115 5.67 27.48 -9.48
CA ALA A 115 7.12 27.48 -9.55
C ALA A 115 7.61 26.26 -10.35
N ILE A 116 8.42 26.51 -11.39
CA ILE A 116 8.97 25.47 -12.30
C ILE A 116 9.58 24.31 -11.52
N GLU A 117 10.40 24.59 -10.51
CA GLU A 117 11.05 23.56 -9.69
C GLU A 117 10.04 22.68 -8.94
N GLU A 118 9.10 23.29 -8.22
CA GLU A 118 8.09 22.57 -7.45
C GLU A 118 7.22 21.70 -8.37
N ARG A 119 6.82 22.29 -9.50
CA ARG A 119 6.02 21.64 -10.54
C ARG A 119 6.73 20.42 -11.10
N MET A 120 8.02 20.57 -11.38
CA MET A 120 8.87 19.50 -11.90
C MET A 120 9.06 18.37 -10.88
N ILE A 121 9.42 18.69 -9.63
CA ILE A 121 9.61 17.69 -8.58
C ILE A 121 8.32 16.88 -8.39
N ARG A 122 7.16 17.56 -8.25
CA ARG A 122 5.87 16.88 -8.07
C ARG A 122 5.47 16.03 -9.28
N ALA A 123 5.73 16.50 -10.50
CA ALA A 123 5.51 15.72 -11.70
C ALA A 123 6.37 14.44 -11.74
N ILE A 124 7.63 14.52 -11.30
CA ILE A 124 8.52 13.34 -11.18
C ILE A 124 7.95 12.34 -10.19
N ARG A 125 7.50 12.80 -9.01
CA ARG A 125 6.91 11.93 -7.98
C ARG A 125 5.66 11.23 -8.48
N MET A 126 4.76 11.99 -9.09
CA MET A 126 3.52 11.50 -9.68
C MET A 126 3.82 10.43 -10.72
N TRP A 127 4.66 10.74 -11.71
CA TRP A 127 5.05 9.78 -12.75
C TRP A 127 5.62 8.49 -12.16
N PHE A 128 6.58 8.61 -11.23
CA PHE A 128 7.22 7.45 -10.62
C PHE A 128 6.22 6.55 -9.89
N GLY A 129 5.34 7.13 -9.07
CA GLY A 129 4.34 6.36 -8.32
C GLY A 129 3.37 5.58 -9.21
N TYR A 130 2.94 6.18 -10.32
CA TYR A 130 2.06 5.51 -11.29
C TYR A 130 2.78 4.46 -12.12
N ASP A 131 3.98 4.76 -12.61
CA ASP A 131 4.75 3.85 -13.45
C ASP A 131 5.15 2.59 -12.67
N GLN A 132 5.64 2.75 -11.43
CA GLN A 132 5.92 1.63 -10.51
C GLN A 132 4.69 0.76 -10.28
N GLY A 133 3.55 1.41 -10.02
CA GLY A 133 2.28 0.72 -9.82
C GLY A 133 1.83 -0.10 -11.03
N CYS A 134 1.92 0.47 -12.23
CA CYS A 134 1.58 -0.22 -13.46
C CYS A 134 2.55 -1.39 -13.72
N ARG A 135 3.86 -1.20 -13.49
CA ARG A 135 4.85 -2.28 -13.63
C ARG A 135 4.63 -3.42 -12.63
N GLN A 136 4.12 -3.16 -11.44
CA GLN A 136 3.74 -4.21 -10.49
C GLN A 136 2.67 -5.15 -11.07
N LEU A 137 1.77 -4.63 -11.91
CA LEU A 137 0.76 -5.46 -12.60
C LEU A 137 1.39 -6.50 -13.50
N ARG A 138 2.55 -6.26 -14.10
CA ARG A 138 3.23 -7.23 -14.96
C ARG A 138 3.45 -8.56 -14.23
N LYS A 139 3.92 -8.49 -12.97
CA LYS A 139 4.12 -9.68 -12.13
C LYS A 139 2.80 -10.35 -11.76
N GLN A 140 1.77 -9.56 -11.50
CA GLN A 140 0.46 -10.02 -11.04
C GLN A 140 -0.38 -10.66 -12.16
N LEU A 141 -0.34 -10.10 -13.36
CA LEU A 141 -1.26 -10.41 -14.46
C LEU A 141 -0.64 -11.32 -15.52
N GLY A 142 0.69 -11.45 -15.55
CA GLY A 142 1.42 -12.34 -16.46
C GLY A 142 1.01 -12.11 -17.92
N SER A 143 0.51 -13.15 -18.59
CA SER A 143 0.12 -13.12 -20.01
C SER A 143 -1.07 -12.20 -20.33
N ARG A 144 -1.71 -11.60 -19.33
CA ARG A 144 -2.79 -10.62 -19.49
C ARG A 144 -2.28 -9.18 -19.51
N TYR A 145 -0.98 -8.98 -19.55
CA TYR A 145 -0.35 -7.67 -19.52
C TYR A 145 0.63 -7.50 -20.69
N LEU A 146 0.50 -6.39 -21.41
CA LEU A 146 1.41 -5.99 -22.49
C LEU A 146 1.97 -4.60 -22.19
N GLU A 147 3.29 -4.48 -22.20
CA GLU A 147 3.97 -3.19 -22.11
C GLU A 147 4.20 -2.65 -23.52
N VAL A 148 3.88 -1.37 -23.75
CA VAL A 148 4.00 -0.69 -25.05
C VAL A 148 4.73 0.64 -24.84
N PRO A 149 5.98 0.75 -25.30
CA PRO A 149 6.69 2.02 -25.36
C PRO A 149 6.00 2.95 -26.35
N TYR A 150 5.49 4.08 -25.86
CA TYR A 150 4.73 5.04 -26.67
C TYR A 150 5.58 5.62 -27.80
N GLU A 151 6.86 5.87 -27.52
CA GLU A 151 7.84 6.40 -28.47
C GLU A 151 8.06 5.46 -29.66
N GLN A 152 7.84 4.15 -29.48
CA GLN A 152 8.00 3.10 -30.49
C GLN A 152 6.64 2.51 -30.91
N LEU A 153 5.53 3.20 -30.63
CA LEU A 153 4.18 2.67 -30.80
C LEU A 153 3.91 2.04 -32.19
N PRO A 154 4.38 2.60 -33.33
CA PRO A 154 4.20 1.98 -34.64
C PRO A 154 4.74 0.55 -34.74
N ASP A 155 5.84 0.25 -34.04
CA ASP A 155 6.47 -1.09 -34.04
C ASP A 155 5.66 -2.10 -33.23
N TYR A 156 4.83 -1.62 -32.29
CA TYR A 156 4.03 -2.43 -31.40
C TYR A 156 2.61 -2.71 -31.91
N TYR A 157 2.21 -2.17 -33.06
CA TYR A 157 0.87 -2.42 -33.62
C TYR A 157 0.57 -3.91 -33.78
N GLY A 158 1.51 -4.69 -34.33
CA GLY A 158 1.32 -6.14 -34.49
C GLY A 158 1.16 -6.88 -33.16
N ALA A 159 1.93 -6.48 -32.14
CA ALA A 159 1.83 -7.04 -30.79
C ALA A 159 0.47 -6.71 -30.15
N ILE A 160 0.00 -5.47 -30.27
CA ILE A 160 -1.30 -5.04 -29.76
C ILE A 160 -2.43 -5.80 -30.46
N GLU A 161 -2.40 -5.93 -31.79
CA GLU A 161 -3.41 -6.69 -32.53
C GLU A 161 -3.43 -8.17 -32.11
N THR A 162 -2.26 -8.78 -31.93
CA THR A 162 -2.14 -10.19 -31.51
C THR A 162 -2.67 -10.37 -30.09
N PHE A 163 -2.31 -9.46 -29.18
CA PHE A 163 -2.67 -9.50 -27.78
C PHE A 163 -4.16 -9.25 -27.54
N THR A 164 -4.74 -8.28 -28.25
CA THR A 164 -6.15 -7.88 -28.08
C THR A 164 -7.09 -8.63 -29.02
N GLY A 165 -6.60 -9.13 -30.16
CA GLY A 165 -7.43 -9.61 -31.27
C GLY A 165 -8.19 -8.49 -32.01
N ILE A 166 -7.85 -7.22 -31.77
CA ILE A 166 -8.50 -6.06 -32.38
C ILE A 166 -7.57 -5.48 -33.45
N LYS A 167 -8.10 -5.28 -34.66
CA LYS A 167 -7.36 -4.65 -35.75
C LYS A 167 -7.24 -3.15 -35.53
N LEU A 168 -6.05 -2.61 -35.74
CA LEU A 168 -5.78 -1.19 -35.52
C LEU A 168 -5.77 -0.44 -36.85
N THR A 169 -6.33 0.76 -36.84
CA THR A 169 -6.11 1.72 -37.93
C THR A 169 -4.71 2.30 -37.77
N LYS A 170 -3.74 1.77 -38.52
CA LYS A 170 -2.34 2.21 -38.43
C LYS A 170 -2.22 3.72 -38.68
N ARG A 171 -1.46 4.41 -37.83
CA ARG A 171 -1.12 5.83 -37.94
C ARG A 171 0.38 5.99 -38.23
N PRO A 172 0.83 5.74 -39.47
CA PRO A 172 2.25 5.90 -39.83
C PRO A 172 2.74 7.36 -39.67
N GLU A 173 1.82 8.32 -39.65
CA GLU A 173 2.07 9.74 -39.36
C GLU A 173 2.21 10.04 -37.86
N PHE A 174 2.13 9.03 -36.99
CA PHE A 174 2.27 9.22 -35.55
C PHE A 174 3.65 9.83 -35.25
N SER A 175 3.62 11.08 -34.82
CA SER A 175 4.79 11.82 -34.38
C SER A 175 4.66 12.03 -32.88
N ASN A 176 5.63 11.52 -32.13
CA ASN A 176 5.75 11.80 -30.72
C ASN A 176 6.07 13.29 -30.53
N GLN A 177 5.05 14.04 -30.14
CA GLN A 177 5.26 15.36 -29.57
C GLN A 177 5.72 15.17 -28.11
N ASN A 178 6.97 15.55 -27.79
CA ASN A 178 7.28 16.61 -26.81
C ASN A 178 8.49 16.36 -25.92
N LEU A 179 9.57 17.06 -26.26
CA LEU A 179 10.28 17.99 -25.40
C LEU A 179 10.74 19.15 -26.30
N PRO A 180 10.67 20.43 -25.87
CA PRO A 180 11.47 21.46 -26.51
C PRO A 180 12.96 21.04 -26.51
N GLN A 181 13.71 21.41 -27.54
CA GLN A 181 15.15 21.17 -27.55
C GLN A 181 15.79 21.78 -26.28
N GLY A 182 16.60 21.00 -25.56
CA GLY A 182 17.22 21.42 -24.30
C GLY A 182 16.41 21.12 -23.04
N ALA A 183 15.16 20.66 -23.13
CA ALA A 183 14.36 20.42 -21.94
C ALA A 183 14.91 19.26 -21.07
N LEU A 184 15.63 18.27 -21.61
CA LEU A 184 16.36 17.30 -20.77
C LEU A 184 17.40 17.96 -19.86
N GLU A 185 18.11 18.97 -20.36
CA GLU A 185 19.10 19.72 -19.60
C GLU A 185 18.41 20.51 -18.48
N GLU A 186 17.23 21.06 -18.75
CA GLU A 186 16.38 21.71 -17.73
C GLU A 186 15.88 20.73 -16.66
N LEU A 187 15.59 19.48 -17.04
CA LEU A 187 15.05 18.46 -16.13
C LEU A 187 16.09 17.87 -15.19
N THR A 188 17.33 17.74 -15.67
CA THR A 188 18.42 17.03 -14.99
C THR A 188 18.64 17.44 -13.53
N PRO A 189 18.65 18.74 -13.16
CA PRO A 189 18.80 19.17 -11.77
C PRO A 189 17.70 18.64 -10.84
N TYR A 190 16.46 18.48 -11.33
CA TYR A 190 15.33 18.07 -10.49
C TYR A 190 15.32 16.56 -10.20
N TRP A 191 15.83 15.74 -11.12
CA TRP A 191 16.06 14.32 -10.89
C TRP A 191 17.03 14.09 -9.72
N GLN A 192 18.10 14.90 -9.64
CA GLN A 192 19.07 14.83 -8.55
C GLN A 192 18.48 15.23 -7.19
N LYS A 193 17.49 16.14 -7.19
CA LYS A 193 16.78 16.57 -5.98
C LYS A 193 15.71 15.58 -5.50
N THR A 194 15.45 14.50 -6.26
CA THR A 194 14.43 13.50 -5.94
C THR A 194 15.10 12.13 -5.79
N PRO A 195 15.48 11.70 -4.57
CA PRO A 195 16.36 10.54 -4.35
C PRO A 195 15.90 9.25 -5.02
N PHE A 196 14.59 8.95 -4.98
CA PHE A 196 14.01 7.77 -5.62
C PHE A 196 13.99 7.88 -7.15
N ALA A 197 13.83 9.08 -7.69
CA ALA A 197 13.80 9.31 -9.12
C ALA A 197 15.19 9.19 -9.74
N LYS A 198 16.24 9.59 -9.00
CA LYS A 198 17.63 9.32 -9.35
C LYS A 198 17.88 7.80 -9.44
N ARG A 199 17.57 7.06 -8.36
CA ARG A 199 17.67 5.59 -8.35
C ARG A 199 16.91 4.95 -9.51
N TYR A 200 15.74 5.50 -9.86
CA TYR A 200 14.95 4.99 -10.97
C TYR A 200 15.54 5.30 -12.34
N ALA A 201 16.00 6.53 -12.57
CA ALA A 201 16.73 6.90 -13.78
C ALA A 201 17.96 6.01 -13.97
N ASP A 202 18.68 5.72 -12.89
CA ASP A 202 19.82 4.80 -12.88
C ASP A 202 19.40 3.35 -13.21
N SER A 203 18.19 2.94 -12.82
CA SER A 203 17.60 1.62 -13.14
C SER A 203 17.02 1.49 -14.55
N LEU A 204 16.78 2.61 -15.23
CA LEU A 204 16.31 2.67 -16.61
C LEU A 204 17.46 2.56 -17.62
N VAL A 205 18.71 2.58 -17.16
CA VAL A 205 19.85 2.18 -17.97
C VAL A 205 19.65 0.70 -18.30
N PRO A 206 19.60 0.31 -19.58
CA PRO A 206 19.38 -1.07 -19.96
C PRO A 206 20.45 -1.94 -19.30
N SER A 207 20.05 -2.89 -18.45
CA SER A 207 20.93 -4.01 -18.13
C SER A 207 21.21 -4.73 -19.44
N GLU A 208 22.48 -4.99 -19.73
CA GLU A 208 22.88 -5.83 -20.85
C GLU A 208 22.01 -7.10 -20.89
N SER A 209 21.17 -7.20 -21.93
CA SER A 209 20.49 -8.41 -22.43
C SER A 209 20.01 -9.44 -21.39
N ASP A 210 18.72 -9.38 -21.05
CA ASP A 210 17.96 -10.55 -20.60
C ASP A 210 17.49 -11.32 -21.86
N PRO A 211 17.93 -12.58 -22.12
CA PRO A 211 17.75 -13.22 -23.43
C PRO A 211 16.33 -13.67 -23.83
N GLU A 212 15.29 -13.46 -23.00
CA GLU A 212 13.99 -14.12 -23.21
C GLU A 212 12.84 -13.25 -23.75
N THR A 213 13.07 -11.99 -24.16
CA THR A 213 11.99 -11.17 -24.78
C THR A 213 12.35 -10.49 -26.11
N SER A 214 13.36 -10.95 -26.84
CA SER A 214 13.64 -10.42 -28.18
C SER A 214 12.67 -10.98 -29.23
N VAL A 215 11.61 -10.23 -29.53
CA VAL A 215 11.06 -10.24 -30.89
C VAL A 215 12.05 -9.42 -31.72
N THR A 216 12.88 -10.11 -32.50
CA THR A 216 13.99 -9.52 -33.26
C THR A 216 13.48 -8.57 -34.34
N ALA A 217 13.76 -7.28 -34.19
CA ALA A 217 13.85 -6.34 -35.30
C ALA A 217 15.27 -6.41 -35.87
N ASN A 218 15.38 -6.52 -37.20
CA ASN A 218 16.65 -6.71 -37.90
C ASN A 218 17.64 -5.57 -37.68
N ASP A 219 18.89 -5.97 -37.50
CA ASP A 219 20.05 -5.16 -37.23
C ASP A 219 20.75 -4.74 -38.54
N ASN A 220 21.24 -3.50 -38.58
CA ASN A 220 22.36 -3.01 -39.40
C ASN A 220 22.49 -1.49 -39.21
N THR A 221 23.48 -1.03 -38.44
CA THR A 221 24.60 -0.22 -38.96
C THR A 221 25.59 0.21 -37.87
N GLU A 222 26.83 0.41 -38.31
CA GLU A 222 28.10 0.48 -37.59
C GLU A 222 28.37 1.72 -36.70
N LYS A 223 29.13 1.47 -35.62
CA LYS A 223 30.29 2.21 -35.06
C LYS A 223 30.32 3.75 -35.15
N MET A 224 30.55 4.40 -34.00
CA MET A 224 31.78 5.19 -33.74
C MET A 224 31.88 5.59 -32.25
N ALA A 225 33.07 5.37 -31.68
CA ALA A 225 33.45 5.72 -30.31
C ALA A 225 34.16 7.08 -30.27
N ILE A 226 33.89 7.94 -29.27
CA ILE A 226 34.78 9.04 -28.87
C ILE A 226 34.71 9.29 -27.35
N SER A 227 35.90 9.46 -26.76
CA SER A 227 36.28 9.68 -25.36
C SER A 227 35.58 10.79 -24.57
N ALA A 228 35.45 10.53 -23.27
CA ALA A 228 35.21 11.51 -22.20
C ALA A 228 36.50 12.25 -21.77
N PRO A 229 36.37 13.45 -21.21
CA PRO A 229 37.33 13.99 -20.24
C PRO A 229 36.72 14.17 -18.85
N THR A 230 37.47 13.69 -17.87
CA THR A 230 37.29 13.78 -16.41
C THR A 230 37.56 15.20 -15.91
N LEU A 231 36.73 15.75 -15.00
CA LEU A 231 37.11 16.86 -14.12
C LEU A 231 36.43 16.77 -12.74
N ALA A 232 37.16 17.25 -11.73
CA ALA A 232 37.08 16.98 -10.29
C ALA A 232 35.97 17.76 -9.53
N PRO A 233 35.63 17.36 -8.28
CA PRO A 233 34.51 17.93 -7.52
C PRO A 233 34.90 19.15 -6.67
N PRO A 234 33.98 20.11 -6.43
CA PRO A 234 34.12 21.11 -5.36
C PRO A 234 33.18 20.83 -4.16
N PRO A 235 33.38 21.54 -3.03
CA PRO A 235 33.32 20.94 -1.68
C PRO A 235 32.00 21.11 -0.92
N MET A 236 31.91 20.33 0.17
CA MET A 236 30.85 20.32 1.17
C MET A 236 30.66 21.68 1.86
N THR A 237 29.39 22.07 2.06
CA THR A 237 28.99 23.06 3.07
C THR A 237 27.93 22.48 4.01
N THR A 238 28.02 22.91 5.27
CA THR A 238 27.41 22.40 6.50
C THR A 238 25.90 22.68 6.64
N PRO A 239 25.17 21.91 7.48
CA PRO A 239 23.71 22.01 7.62
C PRO A 239 23.29 23.08 8.63
N GLY A 240 22.29 23.90 8.26
CA GLY A 240 21.65 24.89 9.13
C GLY A 240 20.14 24.66 9.25
N GLU A 241 19.72 24.49 10.51
CA GLU A 241 18.41 24.73 11.15
C GLU A 241 17.13 23.99 10.70
N LYS A 242 16.50 23.31 11.69
CA LYS A 242 15.20 22.65 11.62
C LYS A 242 14.06 23.66 11.87
N PRO A 243 12.98 23.70 11.06
CA PRO A 243 11.79 24.46 11.41
C PRO A 243 10.91 23.70 12.42
N SER A 244 10.49 24.42 13.47
CA SER A 244 9.55 24.00 14.52
C SER A 244 8.10 23.98 14.01
N PHE A 245 7.33 22.98 14.43
CA PHE A 245 5.92 22.78 14.07
C PHE A 245 4.99 23.36 15.15
N GLU A 246 4.03 24.21 14.79
CA GLU A 246 2.92 24.59 15.66
C GLU A 246 1.70 23.69 15.37
N PRO A 247 1.04 23.11 16.40
CA PRO A 247 -0.16 22.31 16.21
C PRO A 247 -1.37 23.19 15.84
N PHE A 248 -2.22 22.66 14.96
CA PHE A 248 -3.49 23.25 14.56
C PHE A 248 -4.42 23.47 15.78
N ALA A 249 -4.44 24.68 16.32
CA ALA A 249 -5.47 25.11 17.25
C ALA A 249 -6.74 25.46 16.46
N GLY A 250 -7.61 24.46 16.27
CA GLY A 250 -8.96 24.67 15.73
C GLY A 250 -9.80 25.46 16.73
N ASN A 251 -10.03 26.74 16.44
CA ASN A 251 -11.01 27.55 17.17
C ASN A 251 -12.42 26.97 16.96
N GLY A 252 -13.11 26.79 18.09
CA GLY A 252 -14.32 25.99 18.21
C GLY A 252 -15.51 26.45 17.37
N LEU A 253 -16.17 25.47 16.78
CA LEU A 253 -17.59 25.49 16.44
C LEU A 253 -18.26 24.34 17.19
N ARG A 254 -18.89 24.66 18.31
CA ARG A 254 -19.78 23.73 19.03
C ARG A 254 -21.01 23.47 18.16
N SER A 255 -21.32 22.20 17.92
CA SER A 255 -22.62 21.75 17.42
C SER A 255 -23.35 20.91 18.48
N PRO A 256 -24.70 20.90 18.48
CA PRO A 256 -25.48 20.44 19.62
C PRO A 256 -25.53 18.92 19.76
N THR A 257 -25.56 18.50 21.02
CA THR A 257 -25.68 17.15 21.55
C THR A 257 -26.73 16.26 20.88
N THR A 258 -26.28 15.15 20.26
CA THR A 258 -26.92 13.82 20.35
C THR A 258 -25.87 12.68 20.26
N THR A 259 -25.41 12.29 21.45
CA THR A 259 -24.81 11.04 21.98
C THR A 259 -25.24 9.76 21.19
N THR A 260 -24.47 8.73 20.86
CA THR A 260 -23.10 8.24 21.16
C THR A 260 -22.86 7.00 20.28
N ALA A 261 -21.95 7.07 19.30
CA ALA A 261 -21.30 5.94 18.60
C ALA A 261 -20.35 6.44 17.49
N LEU A 262 -20.55 7.67 17.00
CA LEU A 262 -19.81 8.26 15.88
C LEU A 262 -18.62 9.14 16.29
N ASN A 263 -18.42 9.43 17.59
CA ASN A 263 -17.41 10.40 18.05
C ASN A 263 -16.04 9.79 18.45
N SER A 264 -15.80 8.49 18.22
CA SER A 264 -14.56 7.81 18.67
C SER A 264 -13.78 7.12 17.55
N ALA A 265 -13.91 7.61 16.31
CA ALA A 265 -13.21 7.08 15.13
C ALA A 265 -12.14 8.07 14.63
N LEU A 266 -11.19 7.57 13.84
CA LEU A 266 -10.16 8.41 13.22
C LEU A 266 -10.85 9.44 12.34
N TRP A 267 -10.32 10.68 12.27
CA TRP A 267 -10.90 11.72 11.40
C TRP A 267 -11.01 11.27 9.92
N THR A 268 -10.15 10.34 9.49
CA THR A 268 -10.15 9.73 8.15
C THR A 268 -11.39 8.87 7.87
N ASP A 269 -12.14 8.47 8.90
CA ASP A 269 -13.41 7.76 8.79
C ASP A 269 -14.63 8.70 8.75
N HIS A 270 -14.43 10.00 8.99
CA HIS A 270 -15.52 10.97 9.02
C HIS A 270 -16.01 11.33 7.60
N PRO A 271 -17.31 11.66 7.43
CA PRO A 271 -17.87 12.07 6.15
C PRO A 271 -17.20 13.30 5.52
N ASP A 272 -16.61 14.18 6.32
CA ASP A 272 -15.94 15.43 5.92
C ASP A 272 -14.43 15.27 5.70
N ALA A 273 -13.84 14.08 5.88
CA ALA A 273 -12.41 13.85 5.72
C ALA A 273 -11.86 14.36 4.37
N LYS A 274 -12.60 14.18 3.27
CA LYS A 274 -12.20 14.67 1.94
C LYS A 274 -12.17 16.20 1.86
N ALA A 275 -13.06 16.88 2.57
CA ALA A 275 -13.06 18.34 2.66
C ALA A 275 -11.89 18.83 3.52
N MET A 276 -11.60 18.16 4.64
CA MET A 276 -10.42 18.45 5.47
C MET A 276 -9.11 18.31 4.69
N ILE A 277 -8.98 17.24 3.90
CA ILE A 277 -7.82 17.04 3.01
C ILE A 277 -7.71 18.15 1.98
N LYS A 278 -8.83 18.53 1.33
CA LYS A 278 -8.84 19.63 0.37
C LYS A 278 -8.37 20.93 1.02
N HIS A 279 -8.91 21.27 2.18
CA HIS A 279 -8.51 22.48 2.90
C HIS A 279 -7.04 22.44 3.32
N GLY A 280 -6.55 21.29 3.82
CA GLY A 280 -5.16 21.12 4.19
C GLY A 280 -4.19 21.32 3.02
N LEU A 281 -4.59 20.87 1.82
CA LEU A 281 -3.86 21.06 0.58
C LEU A 281 -3.88 22.53 0.13
N GLU A 282 -5.05 23.18 0.15
CA GLU A 282 -5.21 24.61 -0.20
C GLU A 282 -4.43 25.52 0.76
N ALA A 283 -4.33 25.14 2.03
CA ALA A 283 -3.56 25.84 3.05
C ALA A 283 -2.05 25.52 3.02
N GLY A 284 -1.59 24.61 2.15
CA GLY A 284 -0.18 24.20 2.07
C GLY A 284 0.34 23.38 3.26
N SER A 285 -0.55 22.92 4.14
CA SER A 285 -0.20 22.16 5.36
C SER A 285 0.08 20.67 5.11
N ILE A 286 -0.40 20.17 3.98
CA ILE A 286 -0.07 18.86 3.43
C ILE A 286 0.32 19.03 1.96
N SER A 287 1.25 18.20 1.50
CA SER A 287 1.60 18.13 0.08
C SER A 287 0.50 17.45 -0.73
N TRP A 288 0.58 17.57 -2.06
CA TRP A 288 -0.34 16.86 -2.95
C TRP A 288 -0.24 15.34 -2.79
N ASP A 289 0.97 14.78 -2.67
CA ASP A 289 1.18 13.34 -2.46
C ASP A 289 0.50 12.87 -1.16
N GLU A 290 0.65 13.66 -0.10
CA GLU A 290 0.00 13.38 1.18
C GLU A 290 -1.53 13.46 1.06
N ALA A 291 -2.06 14.42 0.31
CA ALA A 291 -3.49 14.54 0.08
C ALA A 291 -4.06 13.33 -0.68
N GLU A 292 -3.38 12.86 -1.73
CA GLU A 292 -3.79 11.66 -2.46
C GLU A 292 -3.69 10.40 -1.60
N ASN A 293 -2.61 10.26 -0.84
CA ASN A 293 -2.41 9.13 0.08
C ASN A 293 -3.44 9.12 1.20
N LEU A 294 -3.83 10.28 1.75
CA LEU A 294 -4.89 10.40 2.74
C LEU A 294 -6.26 10.10 2.13
N ARG A 295 -6.56 10.55 0.91
CA ARG A 295 -7.80 10.19 0.21
C ARG A 295 -7.89 8.67 0.00
N PHE A 296 -6.78 8.05 -0.41
CA PHE A 296 -6.67 6.61 -0.54
C PHE A 296 -6.89 5.91 0.80
N PHE A 297 -6.25 6.38 1.87
CA PHE A 297 -6.43 5.81 3.22
C PHE A 297 -7.88 5.92 3.70
N CYS A 298 -8.55 7.07 3.51
CA CYS A 298 -9.98 7.23 3.83
C CYS A 298 -10.84 6.23 3.05
N ASP A 299 -10.50 6.01 1.77
CA ASP A 299 -11.29 5.14 0.91
C ASP A 299 -11.05 3.65 1.17
N GLN A 300 -9.82 3.25 1.46
CA GLN A 300 -9.37 1.86 1.47
C GLN A 300 -8.96 1.33 2.86
N GLY A 301 -8.73 2.19 3.84
CA GLY A 301 -8.37 1.82 5.21
C GLY A 301 -6.90 1.42 5.38
N TYR A 302 -6.07 1.64 4.37
CA TYR A 302 -4.64 1.41 4.42
C TYR A 302 -3.86 2.36 3.49
N LEU A 303 -2.55 2.42 3.70
CA LEU A 303 -1.59 3.14 2.86
C LEU A 303 -0.30 2.32 2.76
N VAL A 304 0.25 2.20 1.56
CA VAL A 304 1.59 1.61 1.34
C VAL A 304 2.59 2.75 1.15
N ILE A 305 3.72 2.64 1.85
CA ILE A 305 4.86 3.54 1.76
C ILE A 305 6.01 2.69 1.19
N PRO A 306 6.27 2.76 -0.13
CA PRO A 306 7.39 2.04 -0.72
C PRO A 306 8.72 2.66 -0.29
N ASP A 307 9.76 1.84 -0.12
CA ASP A 307 11.10 2.30 0.29
C ASP A 307 11.02 3.19 1.56
N ALA A 308 10.19 2.74 2.52
CA ALA A 308 9.93 3.51 3.73
C ALA A 308 11.17 3.58 4.61
N LEU A 309 11.97 2.51 4.64
CA LEU A 309 13.20 2.37 5.39
C LEU A 309 14.38 2.07 4.45
N PRO A 310 15.57 2.63 4.72
CA PRO A 310 16.77 2.24 3.99
C PRO A 310 17.23 0.81 4.36
N ASP A 311 18.00 0.19 3.47
CA ASP A 311 18.43 -1.21 3.61
C ASP A 311 19.28 -1.46 4.86
N ASP A 312 20.17 -0.53 5.20
CA ASP A 312 21.06 -0.61 6.37
C ASP A 312 20.29 -0.62 7.70
N LEU A 313 19.29 0.26 7.82
CA LEU A 313 18.39 0.26 8.98
C LEU A 313 17.58 -1.04 9.04
N THR A 314 17.12 -1.55 7.90
CA THR A 314 16.36 -2.79 7.83
C THR A 314 17.20 -4.02 8.23
N GLU A 315 18.49 -4.03 7.91
CA GLU A 315 19.43 -5.07 8.36
C GLU A 315 19.72 -4.96 9.85
N SER A 316 19.93 -3.75 10.35
CA SER A 316 20.16 -3.49 11.78
C SER A 316 19.00 -4.02 12.62
N ILE A 317 17.75 -3.68 12.29
CA ILE A 317 16.57 -4.15 13.04
C ILE A 317 16.38 -5.66 12.92
N LEU A 318 16.68 -6.25 11.77
CA LEU A 318 16.58 -7.70 11.60
C LEU A 318 17.59 -8.43 12.50
N ASN A 319 18.84 -7.97 12.54
CA ASN A 319 19.87 -8.54 13.40
C ASN A 319 19.50 -8.43 14.90
N GLU A 320 18.93 -7.29 15.31
CA GLU A 320 18.47 -7.10 16.69
C GLU A 320 17.27 -8.01 17.03
N ILE A 321 16.32 -8.20 16.11
CA ILE A 321 15.20 -9.13 16.28
C ILE A 321 15.69 -10.58 16.43
N LEU A 322 16.61 -11.02 15.55
CA LEU A 322 17.18 -12.36 15.62
C LEU A 322 17.94 -12.59 16.93
N THR A 323 18.64 -11.57 17.42
CA THR A 323 19.32 -11.60 18.72
C THR A 323 18.31 -11.66 19.87
N ALA A 324 17.25 -10.85 19.82
CA ALA A 324 16.21 -10.79 20.84
C ALA A 324 15.39 -12.09 20.97
N TRP A 325 15.30 -12.90 19.91
CA TRP A 325 14.76 -14.26 20.04
C TRP A 325 15.53 -15.12 21.03
N SER A 326 16.83 -14.89 21.22
CA SER A 326 17.65 -15.62 22.21
C SER A 326 17.55 -15.03 23.63
N ASN A 327 16.82 -13.91 23.79
CA ASN A 327 16.61 -13.17 25.03
C ASN A 327 17.85 -12.95 25.91
N PRO A 328 18.98 -12.48 25.36
CA PRO A 328 20.23 -12.37 26.10
C PRO A 328 20.15 -11.41 27.31
N THR A 329 19.23 -10.44 27.29
CA THR A 329 19.03 -9.47 28.38
C THR A 329 17.97 -9.87 29.40
N GLY A 330 17.15 -10.89 29.09
CA GLY A 330 16.01 -11.28 29.92
C GLY A 330 14.76 -10.40 29.77
N GLU A 331 14.74 -9.45 28.83
CA GLU A 331 13.71 -8.41 28.73
C GLU A 331 12.67 -8.65 27.63
N THR A 332 12.87 -9.65 26.78
CA THR A 332 12.00 -9.95 25.63
C THR A 332 11.20 -11.23 25.82
N TYR A 333 10.00 -11.26 25.25
CA TYR A 333 9.04 -12.35 25.43
C TYR A 333 8.50 -12.82 24.08
N ALA A 334 8.19 -14.11 23.99
CA ALA A 334 7.54 -14.72 22.85
C ALA A 334 6.10 -15.12 23.20
N SER A 335 5.20 -14.94 22.23
CA SER A 335 3.87 -15.57 22.20
C SER A 335 3.85 -16.62 21.12
N PHE A 336 3.46 -17.85 21.43
CA PHE A 336 3.34 -18.94 20.46
C PHE A 336 2.32 -19.99 20.93
N TRP A 337 1.97 -20.93 20.06
CA TRP A 337 1.12 -22.07 20.44
C TRP A 337 1.93 -23.31 20.76
N GLU A 338 1.58 -23.97 21.86
CA GLU A 338 2.05 -25.29 22.24
C GLU A 338 0.84 -26.21 22.39
N GLY A 339 0.64 -27.07 21.38
CA GLY A 339 -0.61 -27.82 21.24
C GLY A 339 -1.82 -26.87 21.12
N SER A 340 -2.75 -26.95 22.07
CA SER A 340 -3.93 -26.09 22.14
C SER A 340 -3.80 -24.92 23.12
N GLN A 341 -2.64 -24.74 23.76
CA GLN A 341 -2.40 -23.69 24.73
C GLN A 341 -1.56 -22.58 24.11
N LYS A 342 -2.00 -21.34 24.29
CA LYS A 342 -1.20 -20.16 23.94
C LYS A 342 -0.23 -19.90 25.09
N ARG A 343 1.05 -19.82 24.77
CA ARG A 343 2.14 -19.56 25.72
C ARG A 343 2.60 -18.12 25.59
N HIS A 344 2.97 -17.53 26.72
CA HIS A 344 3.64 -16.25 26.83
C HIS A 344 4.84 -16.49 27.75
N LEU A 345 6.04 -16.54 27.20
CA LEU A 345 7.27 -16.92 27.93
C LEU A 345 8.42 -16.01 27.51
N PRO A 346 9.48 -15.87 28.33
CA PRO A 346 10.72 -15.24 27.88
C PRO A 346 11.16 -15.85 26.54
N SER A 347 11.58 -15.02 25.57
CA SER A 347 11.94 -15.52 24.23
C SER A 347 13.12 -16.50 24.30
N GLN A 348 13.07 -17.51 23.43
CA GLN A 348 14.15 -18.46 23.20
C GLN A 348 14.21 -18.75 21.70
N SER A 349 15.40 -19.04 21.18
CA SER A 349 15.64 -19.14 19.74
C SER A 349 14.81 -20.27 19.09
N ASP A 350 14.53 -21.35 19.83
CA ASP A 350 13.70 -22.46 19.38
C ASP A 350 12.21 -22.09 19.25
N TYR A 351 11.77 -20.98 19.84
CA TYR A 351 10.40 -20.51 19.75
C TYR A 351 10.12 -19.76 18.43
N ALA A 352 11.15 -19.18 17.81
CA ALA A 352 11.01 -18.28 16.65
C ALA A 352 10.26 -18.90 15.46
N THR A 353 10.38 -20.21 15.28
CA THR A 353 9.79 -20.95 14.16
C THR A 353 8.52 -21.72 14.52
N ARG A 354 8.04 -21.62 15.77
CA ARG A 354 6.81 -22.27 16.23
C ARG A 354 5.58 -21.65 15.57
N HIS A 355 4.47 -22.39 15.55
CA HIS A 355 3.22 -21.94 14.95
C HIS A 355 2.72 -20.64 15.59
N GLU A 356 2.44 -19.63 14.75
CA GLU A 356 1.99 -18.28 15.17
C GLU A 356 2.96 -17.60 16.17
N ALA A 357 4.24 -17.97 16.16
CA ALA A 357 5.23 -17.39 17.04
C ALA A 357 5.46 -15.91 16.70
N LYS A 358 5.49 -15.08 17.75
CA LYS A 358 5.81 -13.66 17.65
C LYS A 358 6.61 -13.18 18.85
N LEU A 359 7.62 -12.37 18.57
CA LEU A 359 8.38 -11.64 19.57
C LEU A 359 7.61 -10.36 19.95
N LEU A 360 7.46 -10.12 21.24
CA LEU A 360 6.61 -9.07 21.79
C LEU A 360 7.43 -7.86 22.25
N ASP A 361 6.92 -6.66 21.98
CA ASP A 361 7.36 -5.38 22.55
C ASP A 361 8.86 -5.06 22.38
N ILE A 362 9.51 -5.56 21.31
CA ILE A 362 10.93 -5.29 21.04
C ILE A 362 11.24 -3.77 20.93
N HIS A 363 10.27 -2.95 20.54
CA HIS A 363 10.40 -1.48 20.53
C HIS A 363 10.72 -0.87 21.92
N MET A 364 10.47 -1.59 23.01
CA MET A 364 10.83 -1.15 24.36
C MET A 364 12.33 -1.27 24.66
N VAL A 365 13.03 -2.19 23.98
CA VAL A 365 14.44 -2.50 24.29
C VAL A 365 15.41 -2.19 23.14
N SER A 366 14.90 -1.96 21.92
CA SER A 366 15.70 -1.71 20.73
C SER A 366 15.56 -0.26 20.25
N GLU A 367 16.67 0.47 20.18
CA GLU A 367 16.71 1.83 19.60
C GLU A 367 16.54 1.80 18.09
N SER A 368 17.15 0.83 17.40
CA SER A 368 17.00 0.69 15.94
C SER A 368 15.56 0.39 15.53
N VAL A 369 14.84 -0.42 16.34
CA VAL A 369 13.40 -0.62 16.15
C VAL A 369 12.64 0.70 16.35
N ARG A 370 12.96 1.49 17.39
CA ARG A 370 12.36 2.83 17.58
C ARG A 370 12.64 3.76 16.42
N ALA A 371 13.86 3.74 15.87
CA ALA A 371 14.24 4.48 14.68
C ALA A 371 13.40 4.07 13.45
N ALA A 372 13.14 2.77 13.28
CA ALA A 372 12.35 2.25 12.18
C ALA A 372 10.86 2.61 12.31
N ILE A 373 10.24 2.36 13.47
CA ILE A 373 8.78 2.59 13.65
C ILE A 373 8.41 4.08 13.62
N PHE A 374 9.37 4.97 13.90
CA PHE A 374 9.22 6.42 13.82
C PHE A 374 10.07 7.05 12.70
N HIS A 375 10.46 6.27 11.69
CA HIS A 375 11.15 6.80 10.52
C HIS A 375 10.33 7.92 9.88
N GLU A 376 10.98 8.92 9.28
CA GLU A 376 10.35 10.19 8.92
C GLU A 376 9.06 10.05 8.10
N GLN A 377 9.04 9.14 7.12
CA GLN A 377 7.88 8.89 6.27
C GLN A 377 6.74 8.22 7.04
N ILE A 378 7.05 7.21 7.86
CA ILE A 378 6.07 6.48 8.67
C ILE A 378 5.47 7.43 9.70
N ARG A 379 6.33 8.12 10.47
CA ARG A 379 5.90 9.09 11.49
C ARG A 379 5.04 10.19 10.90
N ARG A 380 5.40 10.73 9.72
CA ARG A 380 4.61 11.76 9.04
C ARG A 380 3.18 11.30 8.79
N TYR A 381 2.99 10.11 8.20
CA TYR A 381 1.64 9.59 7.97
C TYR A 381 0.91 9.22 9.26
N LEU A 382 1.60 8.69 10.27
CA LEU A 382 1.00 8.45 11.58
C LEU A 382 0.45 9.76 12.18
N THR A 383 1.24 10.83 12.19
CA THR A 383 0.80 12.14 12.70
C THR A 383 -0.37 12.70 11.90
N LEU A 384 -0.34 12.60 10.56
CA LEU A 384 -1.45 13.05 9.71
C LEU A 384 -2.74 12.27 9.96
N ILE A 385 -2.66 10.95 10.14
CA ILE A 385 -3.83 10.09 10.34
C ILE A 385 -4.37 10.21 11.77
N LEU A 386 -3.50 10.29 12.78
CA LEU A 386 -3.89 10.36 14.19
C LEU A 386 -4.28 11.77 14.65
N GLN A 387 -3.83 12.81 13.93
CA GLN A 387 -3.96 14.23 14.32
C GLN A 387 -3.43 14.47 15.75
N ASP A 388 -2.35 13.79 16.09
CA ASP A 388 -1.69 13.80 17.39
C ASP A 388 -0.27 13.23 17.23
N GLU A 389 0.55 13.36 18.28
CA GLU A 389 1.80 12.61 18.37
C GLU A 389 1.50 11.10 18.47
N PRO A 390 2.16 10.24 17.68
CA PRO A 390 1.90 8.81 17.72
C PRO A 390 2.49 8.18 18.99
N LEU A 391 1.68 7.39 19.69
CA LEU A 391 2.10 6.51 20.77
C LEU A 391 2.12 5.07 20.29
N ALA A 392 3.31 4.52 20.05
CA ALA A 392 3.50 3.09 19.82
C ALA A 392 3.32 2.34 21.14
N PHE A 393 2.43 1.35 21.16
CA PHE A 393 2.03 0.70 22.42
C PHE A 393 2.17 -0.82 22.42
N GLN A 394 2.40 -1.41 21.25
CA GLN A 394 2.58 -2.83 21.05
C GLN A 394 3.39 -3.02 19.78
N SER A 395 4.41 -3.87 19.83
CA SER A 395 5.09 -4.34 18.62
C SER A 395 5.14 -5.86 18.58
N LEU A 396 4.94 -6.44 17.40
CA LEU A 396 4.96 -7.86 17.14
C LEU A 396 5.94 -8.12 15.99
N SER A 397 7.02 -8.86 16.26
CA SER A 397 7.94 -9.31 15.21
C SER A 397 7.73 -10.78 14.89
N PHE A 398 7.78 -11.11 13.60
CA PHE A 398 7.50 -12.44 13.07
C PHE A 398 8.68 -12.93 12.23
N GLU A 399 9.12 -14.18 12.43
CA GLU A 399 10.07 -14.89 11.55
C GLU A 399 9.34 -15.60 10.39
N LYS A 400 8.11 -16.08 10.64
CA LYS A 400 7.24 -16.77 9.68
C LYS A 400 5.91 -16.05 9.54
N GLY A 401 5.20 -16.37 8.45
CA GLY A 401 3.80 -15.99 8.28
C GLY A 401 2.95 -16.36 9.50
N SER A 402 1.99 -15.51 9.86
CA SER A 402 1.16 -15.77 11.03
C SER A 402 0.09 -16.83 10.78
N GLU A 403 -0.34 -17.05 9.54
CA GLU A 403 -1.55 -17.83 9.17
C GLU A 403 -2.79 -17.45 10.01
N GLN A 404 -2.78 -16.26 10.62
CA GLN A 404 -3.84 -15.81 11.51
C GLN A 404 -5.08 -15.53 10.67
N GLY A 405 -6.21 -16.11 11.08
CA GLY A 405 -7.49 -15.90 10.39
C GLY A 405 -7.87 -14.42 10.28
N MET A 406 -8.63 -14.09 9.24
CA MET A 406 -9.09 -12.73 8.97
C MET A 406 -9.79 -12.12 10.19
N HIS A 407 -9.42 -10.89 10.55
CA HIS A 407 -9.95 -10.15 11.69
C HIS A 407 -9.79 -8.64 11.54
N SER A 408 -10.53 -7.86 12.30
CA SER A 408 -10.16 -6.47 12.63
C SER A 408 -9.37 -6.44 13.95
N ASP A 409 -8.39 -5.53 14.04
CA ASP A 409 -7.62 -5.33 15.27
C ASP A 409 -8.50 -4.87 16.44
N ILE A 410 -9.61 -4.17 16.18
CA ILE A 410 -10.55 -3.69 17.21
C ILE A 410 -10.97 -4.85 18.13
N ALA A 411 -11.13 -6.06 17.59
CA ALA A 411 -11.52 -7.24 18.37
C ALA A 411 -10.47 -7.69 19.40
N PHE A 412 -9.19 -7.40 19.18
CA PHE A 412 -8.07 -8.01 19.93
C PHE A 412 -7.12 -7.01 20.57
N VAL A 413 -6.97 -5.83 19.96
CA VAL A 413 -6.10 -4.75 20.40
C VAL A 413 -6.95 -3.71 21.10
N LYS A 414 -6.73 -3.57 22.40
CA LYS A 414 -7.54 -2.71 23.26
C LYS A 414 -6.88 -1.36 23.44
N VAL A 415 -7.67 -0.31 23.22
CA VAL A 415 -7.38 1.10 23.53
C VAL A 415 -8.69 1.66 24.10
N ASP A 416 -8.60 2.63 25.01
CA ASP A 416 -9.77 3.32 25.59
C ASP A 416 -10.73 3.90 24.54
N GLU A 417 -10.19 4.29 23.38
CA GLU A 417 -10.93 4.65 22.17
C GLU A 417 -10.73 3.57 21.08
N PRO A 418 -11.65 2.59 20.93
CA PRO A 418 -11.39 1.36 20.16
C PRO A 418 -11.13 1.54 18.66
N ARG A 419 -11.55 2.64 18.04
CA ARG A 419 -11.29 2.94 16.62
C ARG A 419 -10.12 3.92 16.42
N ASN A 420 -9.61 4.54 17.48
CA ASN A 420 -8.56 5.56 17.41
C ASN A 420 -7.17 4.95 17.54
N PHE A 421 -6.87 4.00 16.66
CA PHE A 421 -5.52 3.51 16.48
C PHE A 421 -5.32 2.96 15.07
N VAL A 422 -4.06 2.89 14.67
CA VAL A 422 -3.59 2.32 13.41
C VAL A 422 -2.47 1.33 13.71
N ALA A 423 -2.10 0.50 12.73
CA ALA A 423 -0.86 -0.26 12.81
C ALA A 423 0.02 0.02 11.60
N SER A 424 1.33 -0.11 11.77
CA SER A 424 2.29 -0.25 10.68
C SER A 424 2.75 -1.70 10.58
N TRP A 425 2.99 -2.16 9.36
CA TRP A 425 3.64 -3.43 9.04
C TRP A 425 4.81 -3.12 8.12
N ILE A 426 6.00 -3.57 8.49
CA ILE A 426 7.26 -3.26 7.80
C ILE A 426 7.88 -4.57 7.32
N ALA A 427 8.25 -4.64 6.05
CA ALA A 427 8.93 -5.80 5.47
C ALA A 427 10.42 -5.77 5.84
N LEU A 428 10.90 -6.84 6.47
CA LEU A 428 12.32 -7.02 6.81
C LEU A 428 13.06 -7.91 5.79
N GLU A 429 12.31 -8.41 4.81
CA GLU A 429 12.78 -9.13 3.63
C GLU A 429 11.76 -8.95 2.50
N ASP A 430 12.14 -9.34 1.28
CA ASP A 430 11.20 -9.43 0.15
C ASP A 430 10.14 -10.52 0.43
N VAL A 431 8.87 -10.17 0.28
CA VAL A 431 7.76 -11.09 0.50
C VAL A 431 7.31 -11.73 -0.80
N HIS A 432 7.31 -13.05 -0.82
CA HIS A 432 6.87 -13.85 -1.97
C HIS A 432 5.49 -14.48 -1.73
N PRO A 433 4.73 -14.81 -2.80
CA PRO A 433 3.49 -15.56 -2.66
C PRO A 433 3.70 -16.89 -1.91
N GLY A 434 2.76 -17.24 -1.03
CA GLY A 434 2.77 -18.53 -0.32
C GLY A 434 3.71 -18.59 0.89
N THR A 435 4.30 -17.47 1.31
CA THR A 435 5.13 -17.40 2.53
C THR A 435 4.32 -17.02 3.77
N GLY A 436 3.00 -16.93 3.65
CA GLY A 436 2.11 -16.43 4.69
C GLY A 436 2.09 -14.90 4.73
N GLU A 437 2.08 -14.32 3.54
CA GLU A 437 1.95 -12.90 3.23
C GLU A 437 0.68 -12.30 3.85
N LEU A 438 0.73 -10.99 4.15
CA LEU A 438 -0.40 -10.27 4.70
C LEU A 438 -1.55 -10.27 3.67
N GLU A 439 -2.74 -10.67 4.10
CA GLU A 439 -3.96 -10.65 3.30
C GLU A 439 -4.97 -9.71 3.97
N TYR A 440 -5.70 -8.90 3.18
CA TYR A 440 -6.67 -7.94 3.72
C TYR A 440 -7.83 -7.67 2.76
N TYR A 441 -8.89 -7.02 3.25
CA TYR A 441 -10.02 -6.53 2.47
C TYR A 441 -10.02 -5.00 2.41
N PRO A 442 -9.59 -4.37 1.31
CA PRO A 442 -9.67 -2.92 1.13
C PRO A 442 -11.08 -2.39 1.40
N GLY A 443 -11.17 -1.29 2.16
CA GLY A 443 -12.43 -0.61 2.49
C GLY A 443 -13.24 -1.27 3.62
N SER A 444 -12.77 -2.38 4.19
CA SER A 444 -13.48 -3.08 5.26
C SER A 444 -13.55 -2.33 6.59
N HIS A 445 -12.68 -1.35 6.81
CA HIS A 445 -12.71 -0.47 7.99
C HIS A 445 -14.03 0.32 8.13
N LYS A 446 -14.76 0.49 7.03
CA LYS A 446 -16.08 1.12 6.97
C LYS A 446 -17.23 0.20 7.39
N ILE A 447 -16.97 -1.10 7.54
CA ILE A 447 -17.98 -2.04 8.02
C ILE A 447 -18.18 -1.79 9.53
N PRO A 448 -19.44 -1.75 10.03
CA PRO A 448 -19.71 -1.62 11.45
C PRO A 448 -18.99 -2.69 12.29
N ASP A 449 -18.59 -2.33 13.50
CA ASP A 449 -17.90 -3.26 14.40
C ASP A 449 -18.78 -4.46 14.74
N HIS A 450 -18.14 -5.61 14.88
CA HIS A 450 -18.80 -6.77 15.44
C HIS A 450 -18.91 -6.61 16.95
N VAL A 451 -20.14 -6.67 17.46
CA VAL A 451 -20.41 -6.72 18.91
C VAL A 451 -20.47 -8.18 19.33
N PHE A 452 -19.59 -8.58 20.24
CA PHE A 452 -19.52 -9.94 20.78
C PHE A 452 -20.62 -10.18 21.83
N ASP A 453 -20.82 -11.45 22.23
CA ASP A 453 -21.86 -11.86 23.21
C ASP A 453 -21.77 -11.11 24.56
N ASN A 454 -20.59 -10.57 24.89
CA ASN A 454 -20.36 -9.77 26.09
C ASN A 454 -20.84 -8.31 25.97
N GLY A 455 -21.43 -7.93 24.84
CA GLY A 455 -21.91 -6.58 24.55
C GLY A 455 -20.80 -5.58 24.19
N SER A 456 -19.54 -6.03 24.06
CA SER A 456 -18.40 -5.19 23.70
C SER A 456 -17.90 -5.49 22.28
N VAL A 457 -17.12 -4.57 21.71
CA VAL A 457 -16.38 -4.78 20.45
C VAL A 457 -15.10 -5.60 20.65
N TRP A 458 -14.75 -5.93 21.89
CA TRP A 458 -13.57 -6.70 22.24
C TRP A 458 -13.93 -8.17 22.46
N GLN A 459 -13.18 -9.07 21.85
CA GLN A 459 -13.32 -10.49 22.15
C GLN A 459 -12.80 -10.77 23.56
N ASP A 460 -13.58 -11.48 24.37
CA ASP A 460 -13.12 -11.96 25.67
C ASP A 460 -12.07 -13.07 25.51
N ALA A 461 -11.09 -13.08 26.41
CA ALA A 461 -10.12 -14.17 26.49
C ALA A 461 -10.75 -15.49 27.00
N LYS A 462 -11.93 -15.44 27.63
CA LYS A 462 -12.64 -16.61 28.14
C LYS A 462 -13.74 -17.03 27.15
N PRO A 463 -13.81 -18.32 26.76
CA PRO A 463 -14.82 -18.77 25.82
C PRO A 463 -16.24 -18.52 26.35
N THR A 464 -17.11 -17.99 25.49
CA THR A 464 -18.51 -17.68 25.80
C THR A 464 -19.34 -18.96 25.99
N GLY A 465 -20.63 -18.83 26.35
CA GLY A 465 -21.53 -19.98 26.55
C GLY A 465 -21.66 -20.87 25.32
N TYR A 466 -21.76 -20.28 24.13
CA TYR A 466 -21.80 -21.01 22.86
C TYR A 466 -20.45 -21.67 22.54
N GLU A 467 -19.33 -20.98 22.74
CA GLU A 467 -18.00 -21.58 22.55
C GLU A 467 -17.73 -22.72 23.54
N ARG A 468 -18.22 -22.62 24.78
CA ARG A 468 -18.17 -23.71 25.77
C ARG A 468 -19.02 -24.90 25.34
N LEU A 469 -20.22 -24.66 24.82
CA LEU A 469 -21.12 -25.71 24.32
C LEU A 469 -20.52 -26.40 23.08
N VAL A 470 -19.98 -25.64 22.12
CA VAL A 470 -19.33 -26.20 20.94
C VAL A 470 -18.04 -26.95 21.36
N ARG A 471 -17.22 -26.39 22.26
CA ARG A 471 -16.07 -27.09 22.82
C ARG A 471 -16.47 -28.39 23.53
N SER A 472 -17.57 -28.43 24.28
CA SER A 472 -18.02 -29.63 24.99
C SER A 472 -18.60 -30.70 24.05
N LEU A 473 -19.33 -30.30 23.00
CA LEU A 473 -19.88 -31.21 22.00
C LEU A 473 -18.79 -31.83 21.11
N PHE A 474 -17.70 -31.09 20.85
CA PHE A 474 -16.60 -31.55 19.99
C PHE A 474 -15.33 -31.98 20.75
N ALA A 475 -15.34 -31.99 22.08
CA ALA A 475 -14.20 -32.40 22.92
C ALA A 475 -13.70 -33.83 22.66
N LYS A 476 -14.52 -34.69 22.06
CA LYS A 476 -14.19 -36.09 21.71
C LYS A 476 -13.71 -36.29 20.26
N ARG A 477 -13.60 -35.23 19.46
CA ARG A 477 -13.07 -35.28 18.08
C ARG A 477 -11.75 -34.50 18.01
N SER A 478 -10.84 -35.01 17.17
CA SER A 478 -9.40 -34.72 17.12
C SER A 478 -8.95 -33.28 17.47
N ASP A 479 -7.73 -33.17 18.03
CA ASP A 479 -6.97 -31.94 18.33
C ASP A 479 -7.00 -30.85 17.23
N ARG A 480 -7.29 -31.24 15.99
CA ARG A 480 -7.44 -30.33 14.86
C ARG A 480 -8.68 -29.44 14.99
N TYR A 481 -9.79 -29.96 15.52
CA TYR A 481 -11.05 -29.23 15.68
C TYR A 481 -11.01 -28.23 16.84
N GLN A 482 -10.37 -28.57 17.96
CA GLN A 482 -10.28 -27.66 19.12
C GLN A 482 -9.42 -26.41 18.85
N ARG A 483 -8.43 -26.51 17.95
CA ARG A 483 -7.61 -25.36 17.49
C ARG A 483 -8.40 -24.33 16.68
N LEU A 484 -9.54 -24.72 16.09
CA LEU A 484 -10.28 -23.92 15.12
C LEU A 484 -11.43 -23.10 15.73
N LEU A 485 -12.01 -23.47 16.87
CA LEU A 485 -13.40 -23.08 17.20
C LEU A 485 -13.66 -21.57 17.51
N PRO A 486 -12.86 -20.84 18.32
CA PRO A 486 -13.13 -19.40 18.58
C PRO A 486 -12.69 -18.50 17.42
N LYS A 487 -11.48 -18.73 16.90
CA LYS A 487 -10.89 -17.96 15.79
C LYS A 487 -11.69 -18.14 14.50
N THR A 488 -12.14 -19.36 14.18
CA THR A 488 -12.92 -19.56 12.94
C THR A 488 -14.31 -18.97 13.01
N HIS A 489 -14.95 -18.82 14.18
CA HIS A 489 -16.29 -18.23 14.21
C HIS A 489 -16.25 -16.75 13.83
N TYR A 490 -15.41 -15.96 14.51
CA TYR A 490 -15.23 -14.54 14.18
C TYR A 490 -14.65 -14.36 12.76
N THR A 491 -13.61 -15.12 12.38
CA THR A 491 -13.08 -15.07 11.01
C THR A 491 -14.14 -15.40 9.95
N ARG A 492 -15.05 -16.35 10.21
CA ARG A 492 -16.17 -16.64 9.29
C ARG A 492 -17.17 -15.50 9.21
N ILE A 493 -17.46 -14.83 10.32
CA ILE A 493 -18.29 -13.62 10.35
C ILE A 493 -17.64 -12.53 9.50
N VAL A 494 -16.35 -12.27 9.69
CA VAL A 494 -15.58 -11.28 8.95
C VAL A 494 -15.60 -11.56 7.44
N HIS A 495 -15.35 -12.81 7.01
CA HIS A 495 -15.46 -13.19 5.60
C HIS A 495 -16.89 -13.05 5.05
N LYS A 496 -17.90 -13.41 5.84
CA LYS A 496 -19.31 -13.25 5.45
C LYS A 496 -19.64 -11.77 5.23
N LEU A 497 -19.28 -10.91 6.18
CA LEU A 497 -19.50 -9.46 6.10
C LEU A 497 -18.75 -8.84 4.92
N ALA A 498 -17.48 -9.21 4.71
CA ALA A 498 -16.71 -8.77 3.55
C ALA A 498 -17.41 -9.14 2.23
N LYS A 499 -17.89 -10.38 2.12
CA LYS A 499 -18.63 -10.87 0.95
C LYS A 499 -19.96 -10.13 0.75
N GLU A 500 -20.73 -9.91 1.81
CA GLU A 500 -22.00 -9.17 1.78
C GLU A 500 -21.80 -7.70 1.37
N ASN A 501 -20.66 -7.11 1.71
CA ASN A 501 -20.26 -5.77 1.29
C ASN A 501 -19.56 -5.74 -0.08
N GLY A 502 -19.46 -6.87 -0.78
CA GLY A 502 -18.83 -6.97 -2.10
C GLY A 502 -17.33 -6.68 -2.10
N LEU A 503 -16.66 -6.85 -0.96
CA LEU A 503 -15.22 -6.65 -0.81
C LEU A 503 -14.45 -7.87 -1.31
N LEU A 504 -13.29 -7.61 -1.90
CA LEU A 504 -12.41 -8.65 -2.42
C LEU A 504 -11.09 -8.61 -1.70
N SER A 505 -10.59 -9.78 -1.34
CA SER A 505 -9.33 -9.89 -0.64
C SER A 505 -8.15 -9.61 -1.57
N GLN A 506 -7.16 -8.90 -1.04
CA GLN A 506 -5.87 -8.59 -1.65
C GLN A 506 -4.74 -9.13 -0.78
N ARG A 507 -3.58 -9.35 -1.40
CA ARG A 507 -2.36 -9.80 -0.73
C ARG A 507 -1.28 -8.74 -0.86
N PHE A 508 -0.50 -8.55 0.20
CA PHE A 508 0.64 -7.64 0.19
C PHE A 508 1.92 -8.41 -0.12
N LEU A 509 2.57 -8.06 -1.23
CA LEU A 509 3.86 -8.63 -1.65
C LEU A 509 4.93 -7.51 -1.70
N PRO A 510 5.31 -6.95 -0.55
CA PRO A 510 6.30 -5.87 -0.46
C PRO A 510 7.72 -6.34 -0.75
N ARG A 511 8.57 -5.38 -1.12
CA ARG A 511 10.02 -5.50 -1.02
C ARG A 511 10.47 -5.21 0.41
N LYS A 512 11.66 -5.69 0.77
CA LYS A 512 12.37 -5.27 1.98
C LYS A 512 12.37 -3.73 2.09
N GLY A 513 12.06 -3.21 3.27
CA GLY A 513 12.01 -1.77 3.54
C GLY A 513 10.66 -1.11 3.23
N ASP A 514 9.74 -1.76 2.51
CA ASP A 514 8.38 -1.23 2.32
C ASP A 514 7.58 -1.30 3.63
N ALA A 515 6.71 -0.31 3.84
CA ALA A 515 5.79 -0.27 4.96
C ALA A 515 4.33 -0.18 4.49
N LEU A 516 3.41 -0.70 5.31
CA LEU A 516 1.97 -0.56 5.14
C LEU A 516 1.37 -0.09 6.46
N ILE A 517 0.63 1.02 6.43
CA ILE A 517 -0.15 1.52 7.57
C ILE A 517 -1.61 1.14 7.35
N TRP A 518 -2.28 0.56 8.34
CA TRP A 518 -3.72 0.24 8.28
C TRP A 518 -4.52 0.81 9.45
N SER A 519 -5.79 1.12 9.19
CA SER A 519 -6.79 1.46 10.21
C SER A 519 -7.16 0.22 11.04
N SER A 520 -7.37 0.39 12.34
CA SER A 520 -7.82 -0.67 13.27
C SER A 520 -9.01 -1.49 12.76
N GLY A 521 -9.91 -0.87 12.00
CA GLY A 521 -11.09 -1.51 11.42
C GLY A 521 -10.81 -2.39 10.20
N LEU A 522 -9.63 -2.28 9.57
CA LEU A 522 -9.31 -3.05 8.37
C LEU A 522 -9.29 -4.55 8.68
N TYR A 523 -10.09 -5.32 7.95
CA TYR A 523 -10.05 -6.78 7.99
C TYR A 523 -8.78 -7.29 7.33
N HIS A 524 -7.93 -7.95 8.12
CA HIS A 524 -6.65 -8.50 7.68
C HIS A 524 -6.32 -9.83 8.37
N GLY A 525 -5.35 -10.57 7.82
CA GLY A 525 -4.92 -11.88 8.28
C GLY A 525 -3.60 -12.31 7.63
N GLY A 526 -3.11 -13.49 8.00
CA GLY A 526 -1.97 -14.12 7.35
C GLY A 526 -2.43 -15.18 6.35
N SER A 527 -1.92 -15.11 5.12
CA SER A 527 -2.15 -16.15 4.11
C SER A 527 -1.59 -17.50 4.56
N LYS A 528 -2.01 -18.57 3.88
CA LYS A 528 -1.46 -19.91 4.09
C LYS A 528 0.03 -19.94 3.75
N ILE A 529 0.82 -20.63 4.58
CA ILE A 529 2.21 -20.95 4.28
C ILE A 529 2.24 -22.24 3.43
N GLU A 530 2.79 -22.15 2.22
CA GLU A 530 2.90 -23.29 1.31
C GLU A 530 4.15 -24.14 1.60
N ASN A 531 5.27 -23.47 1.85
CA ASN A 531 6.52 -24.11 2.27
C ASN A 531 6.78 -23.83 3.76
N PRO A 532 6.68 -24.83 4.66
CA PRO A 532 6.92 -24.63 6.08
C PRO A 532 8.31 -24.08 6.45
N GLN A 533 9.28 -24.14 5.53
CA GLN A 533 10.63 -23.60 5.71
C GLN A 533 10.76 -22.13 5.25
N SER A 534 9.75 -21.56 4.59
CA SER A 534 9.80 -20.16 4.17
C SER A 534 9.74 -19.21 5.36
N THR A 535 10.49 -18.12 5.28
CA THR A 535 10.38 -16.98 6.18
C THR A 535 9.40 -15.94 5.64
N ARG A 536 8.88 -15.13 6.56
CA ARG A 536 8.18 -13.88 6.25
C ARG A 536 8.47 -12.89 7.37
N ARG A 537 9.66 -12.33 7.30
CA ARG A 537 10.21 -11.45 8.33
C ARG A 537 9.57 -10.08 8.28
N SER A 538 8.95 -9.71 9.39
CA SER A 538 8.19 -8.47 9.45
C SER A 538 8.09 -7.92 10.86
N LEU A 539 7.94 -6.61 10.95
CA LEU A 539 7.67 -5.89 12.18
C LEU A 539 6.29 -5.23 12.09
N VAL A 540 5.41 -5.57 13.01
CA VAL A 540 4.10 -4.92 13.18
C VAL A 540 4.14 -4.06 14.43
N THR A 541 3.62 -2.83 14.36
CA THR A 541 3.53 -1.94 15.50
C THR A 541 2.18 -1.24 15.50
N HIS A 542 1.50 -1.20 16.64
CA HIS A 542 0.23 -0.50 16.81
C HIS A 542 0.45 0.86 17.49
N TYR A 543 -0.25 1.88 16.99
CA TYR A 543 -0.14 3.26 17.43
C TYR A 543 -1.51 3.86 17.70
N CYS A 544 -1.66 4.57 18.80
CA CYS A 544 -2.80 5.43 19.08
C CYS A 544 -2.34 6.89 19.23
N PRO A 545 -3.25 7.87 19.19
CA PRO A 545 -2.94 9.22 19.60
C PRO A 545 -2.33 9.26 21.01
N GLN A 546 -1.37 10.15 21.27
CA GLN A 546 -0.75 10.26 22.59
C GLN A 546 -1.77 10.52 23.71
N ARG A 547 -2.90 11.16 23.43
CA ARG A 547 -4.00 11.34 24.40
C ARG A 547 -4.68 10.03 24.82
N CYS A 548 -4.69 9.01 23.97
CA CYS A 548 -5.35 7.73 24.23
C CYS A 548 -4.54 6.88 25.21
N THR A 549 -5.22 5.99 25.92
CA THR A 549 -4.65 5.14 26.96
C THR A 549 -4.94 3.68 26.66
N PRO A 550 -3.92 2.92 26.22
CA PRO A 550 -4.04 1.47 26.20
C PRO A 550 -4.22 0.90 27.61
N PRO A 551 -5.03 -0.15 27.82
CA PRO A 551 -5.44 -0.60 29.15
C PRO A 551 -4.30 -1.21 29.99
N TYR A 552 -3.16 -1.52 29.36
CA TYR A 552 -1.95 -2.01 30.05
C TYR A 552 -1.08 -0.87 30.60
N LEU A 553 -1.45 0.39 30.38
CA LEU A 553 -0.78 1.55 30.95
C LEU A 553 -1.46 1.96 32.28
N LYS A 554 -0.84 1.66 33.43
CA LYS A 554 -1.29 2.20 34.73
C LYS A 554 -0.74 3.63 34.94
N GLU A 555 -1.64 4.60 35.12
CA GLU A 555 -1.45 6.01 35.54
C GLU A 555 -0.21 6.75 35.00
N LYS A 556 -0.39 7.55 33.92
CA LYS A 556 0.41 8.70 33.39
C LYS A 556 1.96 8.65 33.32
N ALA A 557 2.67 7.79 34.03
CA ALA A 557 4.13 7.72 34.10
C ALA A 557 4.78 6.76 33.08
N GLY A 558 3.99 6.09 32.22
CA GLY A 558 4.46 4.99 31.38
C GLY A 558 4.70 5.29 29.89
N LYS A 559 4.53 6.54 29.42
CA LYS A 559 4.82 6.92 28.03
C LYS A 559 6.20 7.58 27.97
N GLN A 560 7.10 7.06 27.14
CA GLN A 560 8.46 7.54 26.99
C GLN A 560 8.60 8.21 25.61
N SER A 561 9.06 9.46 25.56
CA SER A 561 9.40 10.09 24.28
C SER A 561 10.62 9.39 23.67
N THR A 562 10.68 9.33 22.34
CA THR A 562 11.84 8.74 21.64
C THR A 562 12.72 9.82 21.01
N ASN A 563 13.99 9.48 20.74
CA ASN A 563 14.89 10.35 19.98
C ASN A 563 14.49 10.50 18.49
N HIS A 564 13.53 9.71 18.03
CA HIS A 564 13.05 9.66 16.65
C HIS A 564 11.69 10.34 16.46
N GLY A 565 11.17 10.98 17.51
CA GLY A 565 9.82 11.54 17.57
C GLY A 565 8.78 10.51 18.01
N GLY A 566 7.58 10.96 18.37
CA GLY A 566 6.56 10.09 18.95
C GLY A 566 6.92 9.57 20.35
N HIS A 567 6.05 8.71 20.85
CA HIS A 567 6.13 8.12 22.18
C HIS A 567 6.03 6.60 22.11
N VAL A 568 6.66 5.91 23.04
CA VAL A 568 6.49 4.47 23.25
C VAL A 568 5.89 4.21 24.61
N CYS A 569 5.08 3.17 24.71
CA CYS A 569 4.80 2.50 25.97
C CYS A 569 4.77 0.99 25.75
N GLY A 570 5.05 0.25 26.80
CA GLY A 570 5.02 -1.21 26.78
C GLY A 570 4.22 -1.75 27.95
N GLN A 571 4.37 -3.06 28.20
CA GLN A 571 3.66 -3.89 29.19
C GLN A 571 2.52 -4.76 28.63
N TYR A 572 2.38 -4.88 27.29
CA TYR A 572 1.52 -5.92 26.73
C TYR A 572 1.94 -7.31 27.24
N THR A 573 3.26 -7.56 27.30
CA THR A 573 3.82 -8.76 27.96
C THR A 573 3.38 -8.90 29.42
N LYS A 574 3.52 -7.87 30.25
CA LYS A 574 3.18 -7.91 31.69
C LYS A 574 1.67 -7.98 31.99
N THR A 575 0.81 -7.76 31.00
CA THR A 575 -0.65 -7.77 31.16
C THR A 575 -1.27 -9.10 30.71
N ILE A 576 -0.56 -9.88 29.89
CA ILE A 576 -0.99 -11.21 29.45
C ILE A 576 -0.36 -12.33 30.28
N LEU A 577 0.85 -12.10 30.79
CA LEU A 577 1.47 -12.92 31.85
C LEU A 577 0.70 -12.72 33.15
#